data_AF-A0A3N0WNJ3-F1
#
_entry.id   AF-A0A3N0WNJ3-F1
#
_cell.length_a   1.000
_cell.length_b   1.000
_cell.length_c   1.000
_cell.angle_alpha   90.00
_cell.angle_beta   90.00
_cell.angle_gamma   90.00
#
_symmetry.space_group_name_H-M   'P 1'
#
loop_
_entity.id
_entity.type
_entity.pdbx_description
1 polymer ?
#
loop_
_entity_poly.entity_id
_entity_poly.type
_entity_poly.pdbx_seq_one_letter_code
_entity_poly.pdbx_strand_id
1 'polypeptide(L)'
;MNTKKLPETFVALSDFRKNDIYLPEMNKEQIISDFFPGTFTELVQRLSDITGGFYGGLLKEVEKNTGGEAVDKVSSAFMYDLGSKMALRNLEAKSHLKPGIPAIAKILIGAVFTSSPEYSFEFKELNDHKVEMLIQGVDRYHKIAQSLEIDGLLKWPVIKPFVQGVCDTMGLDVLLEMQVLELHSDSSCKYLTSISRK
;
A
#
# COMPACT_ATOMS: atom_id res chain seq x y z
N MET A 1 -27.19 -31.16 13.81
CA MET A 1 -25.87 -30.54 13.53
C MET A 1 -26.17 -29.15 12.99
N ASN A 2 -25.69 -28.10 13.66
CA ASN A 2 -25.82 -26.73 13.16
C ASN A 2 -24.83 -26.59 12.00
N THR A 3 -25.32 -26.52 10.76
CA THR A 3 -24.52 -26.03 9.63
C THR A 3 -24.12 -24.59 9.95
N LYS A 4 -22.88 -24.37 10.39
CA LYS A 4 -22.35 -23.02 10.60
C LYS A 4 -22.35 -22.35 9.23
N LYS A 5 -23.05 -21.22 9.11
CA LYS A 5 -23.02 -20.42 7.88
C LYS A 5 -21.58 -19.97 7.65
N LEU A 6 -20.99 -20.34 6.52
CA LEU A 6 -19.65 -19.92 6.15
C LEU A 6 -19.56 -18.38 6.06
N PRO A 7 -18.38 -17.77 6.31
CA PRO A 7 -18.18 -16.33 6.13
C PRO A 7 -18.56 -15.88 4.71
N GLU A 8 -19.19 -14.70 4.59
CA GLU A 8 -19.60 -14.16 3.28
C GLU A 8 -18.41 -13.92 2.34
N THR A 9 -17.27 -13.53 2.92
CA THR A 9 -15.97 -13.43 2.25
C THR A 9 -15.50 -14.75 1.64
N PHE A 10 -15.71 -15.87 2.34
CA PHE A 10 -15.33 -17.20 1.84
C PHE A 10 -16.17 -17.58 0.62
N VAL A 11 -17.47 -17.32 0.69
CA VAL A 11 -18.39 -17.58 -0.42
C VAL A 11 -18.01 -16.72 -1.64
N ALA A 12 -17.73 -15.44 -1.43
CA ALA A 12 -17.31 -14.52 -2.49
C ALA A 12 -15.97 -14.90 -3.14
N LEU A 13 -15.08 -15.58 -2.41
CA LEU A 13 -13.75 -16.01 -2.89
C LEU A 13 -13.69 -17.52 -3.18
N SER A 14 -14.83 -18.18 -3.26
CA SER A 14 -14.93 -19.63 -3.43
C SER A 14 -14.24 -20.12 -4.71
N ASP A 15 -14.18 -19.30 -5.76
CA ASP A 15 -13.48 -19.62 -6.99
C ASP A 15 -11.98 -19.91 -6.80
N PHE A 16 -11.32 -19.25 -5.83
CA PHE A 16 -9.93 -19.53 -5.50
C PHE A 16 -9.73 -20.85 -4.76
N ARG A 17 -10.81 -21.39 -4.18
CA ARG A 17 -10.79 -22.55 -3.27
C ARG A 17 -11.55 -23.76 -3.81
N LYS A 18 -12.12 -23.65 -5.02
CA LYS A 18 -12.98 -24.69 -5.62
C LYS A 18 -12.27 -26.01 -5.89
N ASN A 19 -10.95 -25.97 -6.01
CA ASN A 19 -10.10 -27.13 -6.25
C ASN A 19 -9.43 -27.65 -4.97
N ASP A 20 -9.78 -27.11 -3.80
CA ASP A 20 -9.25 -27.59 -2.54
C ASP A 20 -9.81 -28.97 -2.20
N ILE A 21 -8.90 -29.92 -1.94
CA ILE A 21 -9.23 -31.30 -1.57
C ILE A 21 -8.88 -31.48 -0.09
N TYR A 22 -9.88 -31.85 0.71
CA TYR A 22 -9.73 -32.12 2.14
C TYR A 22 -9.75 -33.63 2.36
N LEU A 23 -8.94 -34.12 3.30
CA LEU A 23 -9.02 -35.52 3.72
C LEU A 23 -10.36 -35.79 4.44
N PRO A 24 -10.92 -37.01 4.36
CA PRO A 24 -12.23 -37.33 4.95
C PRO A 24 -12.38 -36.99 6.44
N GLU A 25 -11.30 -37.09 7.20
CA GLU A 25 -11.24 -36.81 8.64
C GLU A 25 -11.16 -35.32 8.98
N MET A 26 -10.87 -34.46 8.01
CA MET A 26 -10.73 -33.02 8.24
C MET A 26 -12.09 -32.33 8.26
N ASN A 27 -12.37 -31.60 9.34
CA ASN A 27 -13.55 -30.74 9.40
C ASN A 27 -13.31 -29.44 8.63
N LYS A 28 -13.63 -29.45 7.33
CA LYS A 28 -13.52 -28.30 6.42
C LYS A 28 -14.21 -27.03 6.97
N GLU A 29 -15.45 -27.16 7.42
CA GLU A 29 -16.24 -26.02 7.91
C GLU A 29 -15.59 -25.37 9.14
N GLN A 30 -15.04 -26.18 10.03
CA GLN A 30 -14.33 -25.70 11.21
C GLN A 30 -13.03 -24.98 10.83
N ILE A 31 -12.23 -25.53 9.92
CA ILE A 31 -11.00 -24.87 9.43
C ILE A 31 -11.31 -23.51 8.79
N ILE A 32 -12.37 -23.45 7.96
CA ILE A 32 -12.79 -22.18 7.36
C ILE A 32 -13.24 -21.20 8.44
N SER A 33 -14.05 -21.65 9.41
CA SER A 33 -14.51 -20.82 10.52
C SER A 33 -13.38 -20.29 11.39
N ASP A 34 -12.29 -21.03 11.55
CA ASP A 34 -11.18 -20.66 12.44
C ASP A 34 -10.18 -19.71 11.78
N PHE A 35 -9.91 -19.90 10.48
CA PHE A 35 -8.82 -19.20 9.80
C PHE A 35 -9.27 -18.19 8.76
N PHE A 36 -10.45 -18.35 8.16
CA PHE A 36 -10.89 -17.45 7.10
C PHE A 36 -11.44 -16.15 7.70
N PRO A 37 -11.06 -14.96 7.19
CA PRO A 37 -11.52 -13.68 7.72
C PRO A 37 -13.05 -13.57 7.65
N GLY A 38 -13.68 -13.12 8.74
CA GLY A 38 -15.13 -13.01 8.83
C GLY A 38 -15.71 -11.88 7.97
N THR A 39 -14.91 -10.85 7.67
CA THR A 39 -15.32 -9.66 6.92
C THR A 39 -14.29 -9.25 5.87
N PHE A 40 -14.71 -8.49 4.85
CA PHE A 40 -13.77 -7.96 3.85
C PHE A 40 -12.77 -7.00 4.47
N THR A 41 -13.16 -6.21 5.46
CA THR A 41 -12.26 -5.33 6.21
C THR A 41 -11.14 -6.14 6.86
N GLU A 42 -11.47 -7.23 7.56
CA GLU A 42 -10.48 -8.09 8.19
C GLU A 42 -9.56 -8.77 7.15
N LEU A 43 -10.13 -9.26 6.04
CA LEU A 43 -9.33 -9.83 4.95
C LEU A 43 -8.31 -8.81 4.41
N VAL A 44 -8.78 -7.59 4.14
CA VAL A 44 -7.95 -6.50 3.63
C VAL A 44 -6.86 -6.10 4.63
N GLN A 45 -7.19 -6.01 5.91
CA GLN A 45 -6.22 -5.73 6.97
C GLN A 45 -5.17 -6.84 7.08
N ARG A 46 -5.55 -8.12 7.04
CA ARG A 46 -4.58 -9.23 7.07
C ARG A 46 -3.66 -9.23 5.85
N LEU A 47 -4.18 -8.95 4.66
CA LEU A 47 -3.36 -8.81 3.44
C LEU A 47 -2.41 -7.62 3.52
N SER A 48 -2.88 -6.50 4.09
CA SER A 48 -2.05 -5.33 4.37
C SER A 48 -0.92 -5.66 5.34
N ASP A 49 -1.24 -6.31 6.46
CA ASP A 49 -0.27 -6.70 7.50
C ASP A 49 0.79 -7.65 6.93
N ILE A 50 0.40 -8.61 6.09
CA ILE A 50 1.34 -9.50 5.38
C ILE A 50 2.24 -8.70 4.44
N THR A 51 1.68 -7.76 3.68
CA THR A 51 2.44 -6.91 2.76
C THR A 51 3.45 -6.03 3.51
N GLY A 52 3.01 -5.41 4.62
CA GLY A 52 3.87 -4.67 5.53
C GLY A 52 4.97 -5.58 6.09
N GLY A 53 4.61 -6.78 6.55
CA GLY A 53 5.54 -7.78 7.08
C GLY A 53 6.66 -8.15 6.11
N PHE A 54 6.35 -8.35 4.81
CA PHE A 54 7.37 -8.57 3.78
C PHE A 54 8.32 -7.37 3.66
N TYR A 55 7.77 -6.15 3.58
CA TYR A 55 8.57 -4.93 3.46
C TYR A 55 9.46 -4.71 4.69
N GLY A 56 8.88 -4.70 5.89
CA GLY A 56 9.61 -4.44 7.13
C GLY A 56 10.61 -5.54 7.45
N GLY A 57 10.23 -6.81 7.23
CA GLY A 57 11.10 -7.96 7.46
C GLY A 57 12.34 -7.93 6.56
N LEU A 58 12.18 -7.62 5.27
CA LEU A 58 13.31 -7.45 4.36
C LEU A 58 14.23 -6.31 4.79
N LEU A 59 13.67 -5.16 5.17
CA LEU A 59 14.47 -4.04 5.68
C LEU A 59 15.19 -4.35 6.99
N LYS A 60 14.57 -5.14 7.87
CA LYS A 60 15.21 -5.61 9.10
C LYS A 60 16.40 -6.53 8.80
N GLU A 61 16.30 -7.38 7.78
CA GLU A 61 17.45 -8.17 7.33
C GLU A 61 18.55 -7.30 6.71
N VAL A 62 18.20 -6.23 5.99
CA VAL A 62 19.18 -5.24 5.51
C VAL A 62 19.89 -4.56 6.68
N GLU A 63 19.16 -4.14 7.71
CA GLU A 63 19.72 -3.53 8.92
C GLU A 63 20.74 -4.45 9.59
N LYS A 64 20.39 -5.73 9.81
CA LYS A 64 21.28 -6.72 10.43
C LYS A 64 22.56 -6.99 9.63
N ASN A 65 22.45 -7.03 8.30
CA ASN A 65 23.55 -7.50 7.44
C ASN A 65 24.40 -6.36 6.85
N THR A 66 23.88 -5.14 6.79
CA THR A 66 24.54 -4.00 6.10
C THR A 66 24.58 -2.74 6.96
N GLY A 67 23.86 -2.71 8.09
CA GLY A 67 23.80 -1.57 9.00
C GLY A 67 22.65 -0.61 8.69
N GLY A 68 22.29 0.22 9.68
CA GLY A 68 21.11 1.08 9.64
C GLY A 68 21.09 2.12 8.52
N GLU A 69 22.26 2.60 8.07
CA GLU A 69 22.36 3.59 6.97
C GLU A 69 21.82 3.05 5.63
N ALA A 70 21.85 1.73 5.42
CA ALA A 70 21.36 1.11 4.20
C ALA A 70 19.83 1.04 4.14
N VAL A 71 19.14 1.10 5.28
CA VAL A 71 17.69 0.85 5.39
C VAL A 71 16.88 1.88 4.61
N ASP A 72 17.07 3.18 4.88
CA ASP A 72 16.40 4.28 4.16
C ASP A 72 16.70 4.26 2.66
N LYS A 73 17.96 3.95 2.30
CA LYS A 73 18.41 3.89 0.90
C LYS A 73 17.69 2.79 0.13
N VAL A 74 17.64 1.58 0.69
CA VAL A 74 16.96 0.44 0.07
C VAL A 74 15.46 0.67 0.01
N SER A 75 14.86 1.16 1.09
CA SER A 75 13.44 1.53 1.12
C SER A 75 13.10 2.54 0.03
N SER A 76 13.86 3.63 -0.06
CA SER A 76 13.63 4.69 -1.04
C SER A 76 13.75 4.19 -2.48
N ALA A 77 14.78 3.39 -2.78
CA ALA A 77 14.98 2.81 -4.11
C ALA A 77 13.86 1.84 -4.47
N PHE A 78 13.45 0.98 -3.53
CA PHE A 78 12.35 0.03 -3.73
C PHE A 78 11.02 0.75 -3.97
N MET A 79 10.68 1.75 -3.16
CA MET A 79 9.45 2.52 -3.29
C MET A 79 9.40 3.27 -4.63
N TYR A 80 10.52 3.87 -5.04
CA TYR A 80 10.64 4.52 -6.35
C TYR A 80 10.37 3.56 -7.51
N ASP A 81 11.03 2.41 -7.51
CA ASP A 81 10.84 1.38 -8.56
C ASP A 81 9.40 0.84 -8.55
N LEU A 82 8.80 0.66 -7.36
CA LEU A 82 7.40 0.26 -7.23
C LEU A 82 6.45 1.30 -7.83
N GLY A 83 6.68 2.58 -7.58
CA GLY A 83 5.92 3.69 -8.17
C GLY A 83 6.04 3.70 -9.70
N SER A 84 7.25 3.51 -10.19
CA SER A 84 7.56 3.45 -11.62
C SER A 84 6.81 2.29 -12.31
N LYS A 85 6.89 1.09 -11.74
CA LYS A 85 6.17 -0.09 -12.23
C LYS A 85 4.65 0.08 -12.19
N MET A 86 4.12 0.73 -11.16
CA MET A 86 2.70 1.04 -11.08
C MET A 86 2.26 1.98 -12.20
N ALA A 87 3.05 3.02 -12.49
CA ALA A 87 2.76 3.95 -13.58
C ALA A 87 2.78 3.23 -14.94
N LEU A 88 3.83 2.46 -15.24
CA LEU A 88 3.93 1.67 -16.48
C LEU A 88 2.71 0.77 -16.67
N ARG A 89 2.38 -0.04 -15.66
CA ARG A 89 1.24 -0.96 -15.71
C ARG A 89 -0.07 -0.22 -15.99
N ASN A 90 -0.26 0.96 -15.40
CA ASN A 90 -1.47 1.75 -15.62
C ASN A 90 -1.53 2.38 -17.00
N LEU A 91 -0.41 2.87 -17.52
CA LEU A 91 -0.32 3.41 -18.88
C LEU A 91 -0.57 2.32 -19.93
N GLU A 92 -0.03 1.11 -19.73
CA GLU A 92 -0.26 -0.06 -20.59
C GLU A 92 -1.73 -0.53 -20.56
N ALA A 93 -2.31 -0.65 -19.37
CA ALA A 93 -3.67 -1.17 -19.21
C ALA A 93 -4.76 -0.15 -19.57
N LYS A 94 -4.45 1.15 -19.59
CA LYS A 94 -5.44 2.22 -19.77
C LYS A 94 -4.98 3.17 -20.88
N SER A 95 -5.29 2.82 -22.13
CA SER A 95 -4.95 3.61 -23.33
C SER A 95 -5.47 5.05 -23.33
N HIS A 96 -6.47 5.38 -22.52
CA HIS A 96 -7.01 6.73 -22.37
C HIS A 96 -6.30 7.57 -21.30
N LEU A 97 -5.41 6.97 -20.50
CA LEU A 97 -4.65 7.67 -19.46
C LEU A 97 -3.45 8.39 -20.08
N LYS A 98 -3.63 9.68 -20.38
CA LYS A 98 -2.56 10.52 -20.93
C LYS A 98 -1.66 11.05 -19.82
N PRO A 99 -0.32 11.10 -20.00
CA PRO A 99 0.58 11.72 -19.03
C PRO A 99 0.18 13.17 -18.69
N GLY A 100 0.24 13.51 -17.41
CA GLY A 100 -0.11 14.82 -16.87
C GLY A 100 -0.47 14.75 -15.39
N ILE A 101 -0.58 15.91 -14.74
CA ILE A 101 -0.91 16.02 -13.31
C ILE A 101 -2.22 15.28 -12.95
N PRO A 102 -3.33 15.40 -13.71
CA PRO A 102 -4.55 14.64 -13.42
C PRO A 102 -4.38 13.12 -13.51
N ALA A 103 -3.45 12.64 -14.34
CA ALA A 103 -3.20 11.22 -14.48
C ALA A 103 -2.34 10.66 -13.34
N ILE A 104 -1.38 11.45 -12.81
CA ILE A 104 -0.69 11.11 -11.56
C ILE A 104 -1.71 10.94 -10.43
N ALA A 105 -2.60 11.92 -10.25
CA ALA A 105 -3.64 11.86 -9.20
C ALA A 105 -4.49 10.58 -9.30
N LYS A 106 -4.89 10.19 -10.52
CA LYS A 106 -5.63 8.93 -10.77
C LYS A 106 -4.82 7.69 -10.41
N ILE A 107 -3.52 7.65 -10.71
CA ILE A 107 -2.64 6.52 -10.35
C ILE A 107 -2.49 6.43 -8.83
N LEU A 108 -2.31 7.56 -8.13
CA LEU A 108 -2.22 7.58 -6.67
C LEU A 108 -3.49 7.07 -6.00
N ILE A 109 -4.67 7.51 -6.48
CA ILE A 109 -5.96 6.98 -6.03
C ILE A 109 -6.08 5.48 -6.32
N GLY A 110 -5.68 5.06 -7.52
CA GLY A 110 -5.66 3.64 -7.88
C GLY A 110 -4.79 2.80 -6.94
N ALA A 111 -3.65 3.34 -6.51
CA ALA A 111 -2.78 2.69 -5.53
C ALA A 111 -3.46 2.59 -4.15
N VAL A 112 -4.17 3.64 -3.70
CA VAL A 112 -4.99 3.59 -2.48
C VAL A 112 -6.06 2.49 -2.58
N PHE A 113 -6.83 2.45 -3.67
CA PHE A 113 -7.92 1.48 -3.83
C PHE A 113 -7.45 0.02 -3.88
N THR A 114 -6.29 -0.23 -4.48
CA THR A 114 -5.85 -1.60 -4.79
C THR A 114 -4.81 -2.14 -3.83
N SER A 115 -4.00 -1.25 -3.25
CA SER A 115 -2.78 -1.64 -2.55
C SER A 115 -2.71 -1.05 -1.15
N SER A 116 -3.29 0.13 -0.92
CA SER A 116 -3.28 0.82 0.39
C SER A 116 -4.68 1.21 0.90
N PRO A 117 -5.63 0.27 1.03
CA PRO A 117 -7.03 0.57 1.36
C PRO A 117 -7.26 1.16 2.76
N GLU A 118 -6.25 1.16 3.62
CA GLU A 118 -6.29 1.84 4.92
C GLU A 118 -6.04 3.35 4.82
N TYR A 119 -5.56 3.82 3.66
CA TYR A 119 -5.54 5.23 3.34
C TYR A 119 -6.87 5.69 2.74
N SER A 120 -7.18 6.94 3.03
CA SER A 120 -8.15 7.77 2.35
C SER A 120 -7.44 9.02 1.84
N PHE A 121 -8.12 9.77 0.97
CA PHE A 121 -7.56 10.99 0.42
C PHE A 121 -8.59 12.11 0.35
N GLU A 122 -8.10 13.35 0.38
CA GLU A 122 -8.91 14.56 0.19
C GLU A 122 -8.17 15.49 -0.78
N PHE A 123 -8.80 15.87 -1.89
CA PHE A 123 -8.23 16.90 -2.77
C PHE A 123 -8.46 18.29 -2.21
N LYS A 124 -7.38 19.07 -2.15
CA LYS A 124 -7.43 20.52 -1.91
C LYS A 124 -7.42 21.28 -3.23
N GLU A 125 -6.69 20.78 -4.21
CA GLU A 125 -6.59 21.34 -5.55
C GLU A 125 -6.31 20.25 -6.59
N LEU A 126 -6.92 20.36 -7.77
CA LEU A 126 -6.58 19.53 -8.92
C LEU A 126 -6.86 20.28 -10.22
N ASN A 127 -5.80 20.54 -10.98
CA ASN A 127 -5.86 21.08 -12.34
C ASN A 127 -4.69 20.53 -13.18
N ASP A 128 -4.51 21.06 -14.39
CA ASP A 128 -3.47 20.58 -15.31
C ASP A 128 -2.02 20.92 -14.88
N HIS A 129 -1.86 21.81 -13.89
CA HIS A 129 -0.59 22.34 -13.41
C HIS A 129 -0.22 21.86 -12.01
N LYS A 130 -1.22 21.61 -11.16
CA LYS A 130 -1.03 21.26 -9.75
C LYS A 130 -2.07 20.26 -9.26
N VAL A 131 -1.62 19.33 -8.42
CA VAL A 131 -2.46 18.56 -7.52
C VAL A 131 -1.97 18.78 -6.10
N GLU A 132 -2.90 19.05 -5.20
CA GLU A 132 -2.67 19.11 -3.78
C GLU A 132 -3.71 18.23 -3.09
N MET A 133 -3.24 17.28 -2.29
CA MET A 133 -4.12 16.32 -1.62
C MET A 133 -3.58 15.92 -0.25
N LEU A 134 -4.50 15.63 0.66
CA LEU A 134 -4.21 14.91 1.88
C LEU A 134 -4.27 13.42 1.61
N ILE A 135 -3.31 12.68 2.14
CA ILE A 135 -3.32 11.22 2.24
C ILE A 135 -3.32 10.90 3.73
N GLN A 136 -4.35 10.21 4.22
CA GLN A 136 -4.56 10.00 5.65
C GLN A 136 -5.15 8.63 5.95
N GLY A 137 -4.89 8.09 7.14
CA GLY A 137 -5.34 6.75 7.52
C GLY A 137 -4.31 6.04 8.38
N VAL A 138 -4.10 4.75 8.16
CA VAL A 138 -3.07 3.97 8.86
C VAL A 138 -1.90 3.69 7.93
N ASP A 139 -0.70 4.16 8.28
CA ASP A 139 0.52 3.84 7.53
C ASP A 139 1.03 2.46 7.93
N ARG A 140 0.76 1.47 7.06
CA ARG A 140 1.23 0.09 7.26
C ARG A 140 2.75 -0.03 7.35
N TYR A 141 3.49 0.81 6.65
CA TYR A 141 4.95 0.76 6.62
C TYR A 141 5.51 1.29 7.94
N HIS A 142 4.88 2.33 8.50
CA HIS A 142 5.18 2.80 9.84
C HIS A 142 4.83 1.74 10.88
N LYS A 143 3.63 1.16 10.80
CA LYS A 143 3.17 0.09 11.71
C LYS A 143 4.17 -1.06 11.79
N ILE A 144 4.60 -1.59 10.65
CA ILE A 144 5.58 -2.69 10.65
C ILE A 144 6.96 -2.22 11.09
N ALA A 145 7.42 -1.04 10.64
CA ALA A 145 8.73 -0.52 11.01
C ALA A 145 8.86 -0.30 12.52
N GLN A 146 7.81 0.21 13.18
CA GLN A 146 7.75 0.34 14.64
C GLN A 146 7.82 -1.02 15.33
N SER A 147 7.05 -2.01 14.86
CA SER A 147 7.05 -3.36 15.46
C SER A 147 8.41 -4.07 15.36
N LEU A 148 9.26 -3.65 14.40
CA LEU A 148 10.59 -4.19 14.16
C LEU A 148 11.72 -3.27 14.64
N GLU A 149 11.37 -2.15 15.28
CA GLU A 149 12.30 -1.15 15.82
C GLU A 149 13.27 -0.58 14.75
N ILE A 150 12.75 -0.33 13.54
CA ILE A 150 13.49 0.27 12.42
C ILE A 150 12.85 1.56 11.88
N ASP A 151 11.80 2.05 12.53
CA ASP A 151 11.09 3.28 12.14
C ASP A 151 11.97 4.53 12.21
N GLY A 152 12.89 4.60 13.18
CA GLY A 152 13.89 5.65 13.31
C GLY A 152 14.98 5.63 12.24
N LEU A 153 15.06 4.57 11.43
CA LEU A 153 16.02 4.41 10.34
C LEU A 153 15.45 4.84 8.97
N LEU A 154 14.20 5.30 8.93
CA LEU A 154 13.47 5.63 7.71
C LEU A 154 13.10 7.11 7.67
N LYS A 155 13.06 7.69 6.46
CA LYS A 155 12.51 9.03 6.24
C LYS A 155 11.03 8.98 5.90
N TRP A 156 10.22 9.61 6.75
CA TRP A 156 8.78 9.67 6.57
C TRP A 156 8.34 10.87 5.72
N PRO A 157 7.32 10.72 4.87
CA PRO A 157 6.62 9.46 4.57
C PRO A 157 7.42 8.60 3.57
N VAL A 158 7.55 7.30 3.85
CA VAL A 158 8.30 6.36 2.98
C VAL A 158 7.67 6.19 1.59
N ILE A 159 6.43 6.65 1.40
CA ILE A 159 5.75 6.65 0.10
C ILE A 159 6.14 7.84 -0.79
N LYS A 160 6.90 8.83 -0.31
CA LYS A 160 7.34 9.97 -1.14
C LYS A 160 8.14 9.51 -2.37
N PRO A 161 9.14 8.60 -2.27
CA PRO A 161 9.82 8.05 -3.44
C PRO A 161 8.90 7.31 -4.41
N PHE A 162 7.85 6.64 -3.92
CA PHE A 162 6.84 6.01 -4.78
C PHE A 162 6.12 7.05 -5.65
N VAL A 163 5.69 8.16 -5.07
CA VAL A 163 5.06 9.26 -5.83
C VAL A 163 6.03 9.83 -6.86
N GLN A 164 7.32 9.99 -6.50
CA GLN A 164 8.35 10.45 -7.43
C GLN A 164 8.52 9.49 -8.62
N GLY A 165 8.58 8.17 -8.37
CA GLY A 165 8.70 7.16 -9.42
C GLY A 165 7.53 7.19 -10.41
N VAL A 166 6.31 7.45 -9.91
CA VAL A 166 5.14 7.68 -10.78
C VAL A 166 5.34 8.90 -11.68
N CYS A 167 5.73 10.04 -11.10
CA CYS A 167 5.94 11.28 -11.85
C CYS A 167 7.02 11.13 -12.94
N ASP A 168 8.18 10.58 -12.56
CA ASP A 168 9.33 10.42 -13.46
C ASP A 168 9.02 9.46 -14.60
N THR A 169 8.35 8.35 -14.32
CA THR A 169 7.94 7.37 -15.34
C THR A 169 6.96 7.97 -16.35
N MET A 170 6.14 8.92 -15.92
CA MET A 170 5.22 9.65 -16.81
C MET A 170 5.93 10.75 -17.61
N GLY A 171 7.24 10.94 -17.43
CA GLY A 171 8.04 11.94 -18.15
C GLY A 171 7.71 13.38 -17.76
N LEU A 172 7.24 13.60 -16.53
CA LEU A 172 6.79 14.91 -16.07
C LEU A 172 7.89 15.60 -15.25
N ASP A 173 8.26 16.82 -15.65
CA ASP A 173 9.13 17.67 -14.85
C ASP A 173 8.30 18.42 -13.79
N VAL A 174 8.32 17.90 -12.58
CA VAL A 174 7.49 18.38 -11.47
C VAL A 174 8.30 18.62 -10.21
N LEU A 175 7.82 19.55 -9.39
CA LEU A 175 8.20 19.68 -7.99
C LEU A 175 7.25 18.82 -7.16
N LEU A 176 7.81 17.83 -6.44
CA LEU A 176 7.09 16.99 -5.49
C LEU A 176 7.45 17.38 -4.06
N GLU A 177 6.43 17.79 -3.31
CA GLU A 177 6.52 18.01 -1.88
C GLU A 177 5.56 17.07 -1.14
N MET A 178 6.03 16.50 -0.04
CA MET A 178 5.21 15.66 0.81
C MET A 178 5.57 15.92 2.27
N GLN A 179 4.64 16.51 3.01
CA GLN A 179 4.83 16.96 4.39
C GLN A 179 4.09 16.02 5.35
N VAL A 180 4.76 15.64 6.44
CA VAL A 180 4.11 14.97 7.57
C VAL A 180 3.35 16.01 8.38
N LEU A 181 2.01 15.94 8.37
CA LEU A 181 1.16 16.73 9.26
C LEU A 181 0.93 15.99 10.57
N GLU A 182 0.63 14.70 10.48
CA GLU A 182 0.40 13.80 11.62
C GLU A 182 1.07 12.45 11.35
N LEU A 183 1.70 11.88 12.39
CA LEU A 183 2.20 10.50 12.41
C LEU A 183 2.28 10.05 13.87
N HIS A 184 1.31 9.25 14.30
CA HIS A 184 1.13 8.85 15.69
C HIS A 184 1.68 7.45 15.95
N SER A 185 1.82 7.08 17.23
CA SER A 185 2.33 5.78 17.65
C SER A 185 1.40 4.60 17.32
N ASP A 186 0.13 4.85 17.04
CA ASP A 186 -0.80 3.84 16.50
C ASP A 186 -0.72 3.76 14.96
N SER A 187 0.26 4.45 14.36
CA SER A 187 0.46 4.58 12.92
C SER A 187 -0.66 5.31 12.17
N SER A 188 -1.57 5.98 12.88
CA SER A 188 -2.45 6.95 12.24
C SER A 188 -1.62 8.11 11.69
N CYS A 189 -1.89 8.49 10.44
CA CYS A 189 -1.06 9.43 9.71
C CYS A 189 -1.89 10.40 8.87
N LYS A 190 -1.28 11.55 8.57
CA LYS A 190 -1.78 12.55 7.63
C LYS A 190 -0.63 13.23 6.92
N TYR A 191 -0.60 13.10 5.60
CA TYR A 191 0.44 13.65 4.74
C TYR A 191 -0.17 14.63 3.75
N LEU A 192 0.37 15.85 3.69
CA LEU A 192 0.04 16.80 2.62
C LEU A 192 0.98 16.51 1.44
N THR A 193 0.39 16.19 0.29
CA THR A 193 1.12 15.92 -0.95
C THR A 193 0.81 17.01 -1.95
N SER A 194 1.84 17.68 -2.46
CA SER A 194 1.75 18.69 -3.51
C SER A 194 2.64 18.28 -4.68
N ILE A 195 2.06 18.27 -5.88
CA ILE A 195 2.79 18.04 -7.13
C ILE A 195 2.42 19.16 -8.06
N SER A 196 3.40 19.96 -8.45
CA SER A 196 3.23 21.05 -9.40
C SER A 196 4.26 20.94 -10.53
N ARG A 197 3.93 21.44 -11.71
CA ARG A 197 4.96 21.64 -12.75
C ARG A 197 6.05 22.56 -12.22
N LYS A 198 7.29 22.32 -12.62
CA LYS A 198 8.38 23.29 -12.41
C LYS A 198 8.23 24.50 -13.33
#